data_AF-D7CC21-F1
#
_entry.id   AF-D7CC21-F1
#
_cell.length_a   1.000
_cell.length_b   1.000
_cell.length_c   1.000
_cell.angle_alpha   90.00
_cell.angle_beta   90.00
_cell.angle_gamma   90.00
#
_symmetry.space_group_name_H-M   'P 1'
#
loop_
_entity.id
_entity.type
_entity.pdbx_description
1 polymer ?
#
loop_
_entity_poly.entity_id
_entity_poly.type
_entity_poly.pdbx_seq_one_letter_code
_entity_poly.pdbx_strand_id
1 'polypeptide(L)'
;MEQQTEAWQRRYAIRAGIEATISQNVRTCGLRRSRYRGLARTHVQHILTALACNLTRVADWIAEPTTTRRRSTRFHALCTATA
;
A
#
# COMPACT_ATOMS: atom_id res chain seq x y z
N MET A 1 8.43 21.24 13.17
CA MET A 1 7.53 20.65 14.18
C MET A 1 6.10 20.44 13.67
N GLU A 2 5.74 20.89 12.46
CA GLU A 2 4.40 20.72 11.86
C GLU A 2 4.01 19.27 11.55
N GLN A 3 4.99 18.37 11.36
CA GLN A 3 4.73 16.95 11.02
C GLN A 3 4.13 16.14 12.17
N GLN A 4 4.30 16.60 13.42
CA GLN A 4 3.72 15.95 14.59
C GLN A 4 2.25 16.36 14.84
N THR A 5 1.77 17.40 14.15
CA THR A 5 0.40 17.87 14.30
C THR A 5 -0.59 16.88 13.69
N GLU A 6 -1.68 16.57 14.40
CA GLU A 6 -2.70 15.61 13.94
C GLU A 6 -3.29 15.97 12.57
N ALA A 7 -3.48 17.26 12.29
CA ALA A 7 -3.96 17.74 11.00
C ALA A 7 -3.01 17.38 9.84
N TRP A 8 -1.70 17.42 10.08
CA TRP A 8 -0.70 17.02 9.10
C TRP A 8 -0.71 15.50 8.91
N GLN A 9 -0.75 14.73 10.00
CA GLN A 9 -0.81 13.27 9.96
C GLN A 9 -2.06 12.77 9.23
N ARG A 10 -3.22 13.40 9.44
CA ARG A 10 -4.48 13.02 8.77
C ARG A 10 -4.43 13.26 7.26
N ARG A 11 -3.81 14.37 6.83
CA ARG A 11 -3.55 14.65 5.40
C ARG A 11 -2.54 13.65 4.82
N TYR A 12 -1.50 13.32 5.58
CA TYR A 12 -0.45 12.39 5.14
C TYR A 12 -0.94 10.93 5.10
N ALA A 13 -1.89 10.55 5.95
CA ALA A 13 -2.45 9.20 6.00
C ALA A 13 -3.08 8.77 4.66
N ILE A 14 -3.72 9.70 3.95
CA ILE A 14 -4.29 9.46 2.61
C ILE A 14 -3.17 9.09 1.62
N ARG A 15 -2.07 9.85 1.63
CA ARG A 15 -0.90 9.61 0.77
C ARG A 15 -0.23 8.28 1.10
N ALA A 16 0.01 8.01 2.39
CA ALA A 16 0.59 6.76 2.85
C ALA A 16 -0.27 5.55 2.47
N GLY A 17 -1.60 5.71 2.45
CA GLY A 17 -2.53 4.67 1.99
C GLY A 17 -2.35 4.31 0.50
N ILE A 18 -2.18 5.30 -0.38
CA ILE A 18 -1.92 5.07 -1.81
C ILE A 18 -0.56 4.38 -2.00
N GLU A 19 0.48 4.85 -1.33
CA GLU A 19 1.82 4.26 -1.41
C GLU A 19 1.84 2.80 -0.93
N ALA A 20 1.12 2.49 0.15
CA ALA A 20 0.93 1.12 0.64
C ALA A 20 0.24 0.22 -0.40
N THR A 21 -0.82 0.72 -1.04
CA THR A 21 -1.57 0.01 -2.09
C THR A 21 -0.69 -0.30 -3.29
N ILE A 22 0.10 0.66 -3.76
CA ILE A 22 1.06 0.46 -4.86
C ILE A 22 2.09 -0.61 -4.45
N SER A 23 2.59 -0.55 -3.23
CA SER A 23 3.56 -1.51 -2.69
C SER A 23 3.01 -2.95 -2.67
N GLN A 24 1.73 -3.11 -2.29
CA GLN A 24 1.02 -4.39 -2.32
C GLN A 24 0.86 -4.90 -3.76
N ASN A 25 0.37 -4.07 -4.67
CA ASN A 25 0.17 -4.47 -6.07
C ASN A 25 1.48 -4.86 -6.77
N VAL A 26 2.59 -4.19 -6.43
CA VAL A 26 3.92 -4.55 -6.95
C VAL A 26 4.38 -5.91 -6.42
N ARG A 27 4.20 -6.20 -5.12
CA ARG A 27 4.64 -7.46 -4.51
C ARG A 27 3.75 -8.66 -4.87
N THR A 28 2.44 -8.48 -4.87
CA THR A 28 1.46 -9.56 -5.05
C THR A 28 1.20 -9.84 -6.53
N CYS A 29 1.10 -8.80 -7.35
CA CYS A 29 0.69 -8.93 -8.76
C CYS A 29 1.83 -8.66 -9.75
N GLY A 30 3.02 -8.29 -9.29
CA GLY A 30 4.16 -8.04 -10.17
C GLY A 30 3.95 -6.86 -11.12
N LEU A 31 3.22 -5.82 -10.70
CA LEU A 31 2.77 -4.69 -11.53
C LEU A 31 3.89 -4.05 -12.40
N ARG A 32 5.15 -4.05 -11.93
CA ARG A 32 6.28 -3.45 -12.65
C ARG A 32 6.81 -4.29 -13.83
N ARG A 33 6.39 -5.55 -13.96
CA ARG A 33 6.87 -6.44 -15.01
C ARG A 33 5.71 -7.27 -15.57
N SER A 34 5.25 -6.88 -16.75
CA SER A 34 4.35 -7.71 -17.55
C SER A 34 5.12 -8.93 -18.05
N ARG A 35 4.63 -10.14 -17.73
CA ARG A 35 5.21 -11.40 -18.25
C ARG A 35 4.83 -11.64 -19.71
N TYR A 36 3.91 -10.84 -20.25
CA TYR A 36 3.38 -10.98 -21.59
C TYR A 36 3.97 -9.92 -22.53
N ARG A 37 4.34 -10.34 -23.74
CA ARG A 37 4.73 -9.44 -24.82
C ARG A 37 3.47 -8.94 -25.55
N GLY A 38 3.37 -7.63 -25.75
CA GLY A 38 2.26 -6.97 -26.43
C GLY A 38 1.33 -6.15 -25.51
N LEU A 39 0.88 -5.00 -26.01
CA LEU A 39 0.07 -4.02 -25.27
C LEU A 39 -1.29 -4.58 -24.85
N ALA A 40 -1.98 -5.33 -25.71
CA ALA A 40 -3.29 -5.90 -25.41
C ALA A 40 -3.25 -6.88 -24.21
N ARG A 41 -2.25 -7.78 -24.17
CA ARG A 41 -2.08 -8.71 -23.04
C ARG A 41 -1.64 -8.01 -21.76
N THR A 42 -0.83 -6.96 -21.90
CA THR A 42 -0.42 -6.12 -20.77
C THR A 42 -1.61 -5.33 -20.19
N HIS A 43 -2.51 -4.84 -21.04
CA HIS A 43 -3.73 -4.15 -20.63
C HIS A 43 -4.64 -5.07 -19.79
N VAL A 44 -4.87 -6.31 -20.25
CA VAL A 44 -5.64 -7.30 -19.49
C VAL A 44 -4.99 -7.59 -18.14
N GLN A 45 -3.66 -7.76 -18.08
CA GLN A 45 -2.94 -7.93 -16.81
C GLN A 45 -3.16 -6.75 -15.86
N HIS A 46 -3.15 -5.51 -16.35
CA HIS A 46 -3.40 -4.33 -15.53
C HIS A 46 -4.84 -4.26 -15.02
N ILE A 47 -5.84 -4.59 -15.86
CA ILE A 47 -7.24 -4.66 -15.44
C ILE A 47 -7.42 -5.71 -14.33
N LEU A 48 -6.88 -6.91 -14.52
CA LEU A 48 -6.96 -7.97 -13.51
C LEU A 48 -6.24 -7.58 -12.21
N THR A 49 -5.12 -6.86 -12.31
CA THR A 49 -4.41 -6.34 -11.13
C THR A 49 -5.23 -5.28 -10.40
N ALA A 50 -5.91 -4.38 -11.12
CA ALA A 50 -6.80 -3.39 -10.53
C ALA A 50 -8.01 -4.05 -9.86
N LEU A 51 -8.59 -5.09 -10.49
CA LEU A 51 -9.66 -5.89 -9.92
C LEU A 51 -9.22 -6.59 -8.63
N ALA A 52 -8.06 -7.25 -8.64
CA ALA A 52 -7.50 -7.90 -7.46
C ALA A 52 -7.30 -6.90 -6.31
N CYS A 53 -6.77 -5.71 -6.60
CA CYS A 53 -6.61 -4.63 -5.62
C CYS A 53 -7.95 -4.21 -4.99
N ASN A 54 -8.99 -4.02 -5.80
CA ASN A 54 -10.33 -3.66 -5.32
C ASN A 54 -10.93 -4.78 -4.46
N LEU A 55 -10.79 -6.04 -4.88
CA LEU A 55 -11.27 -7.20 -4.11
C LEU A 55 -10.58 -7.30 -2.75
N THR A 56 -9.25 -7.12 -2.69
CA THR A 56 -8.53 -7.11 -1.40
C THR A 56 -9.02 -5.99 -0.48
N ARG A 57 -9.28 -4.78 -1.01
CA ARG A 57 -9.80 -3.68 -0.21
C ARG A 57 -11.19 -3.96 0.34
N VAL A 58 -12.06 -4.57 -0.46
CA VAL A 58 -13.41 -4.96 -0.03
C VAL A 58 -13.32 -6.07 1.01
N ALA A 59 -12.45 -7.05 0.80
CA ALA A 59 -12.19 -8.11 1.78
C ALA A 59 -11.68 -7.54 3.11
N ASP A 60 -10.74 -6.59 3.08
CA ASP A 60 -10.20 -5.89 4.27
C ASP A 60 -11.23 -4.96 4.93
N TRP A 61 -12.27 -4.52 4.21
CA TRP A 61 -13.36 -3.71 4.77
C TRP A 61 -14.43 -4.59 5.44
N ILE A 62 -14.69 -5.77 4.88
CA ILE A 62 -15.64 -6.76 5.42
C ILE A 62 -15.02 -7.50 6.61
N ALA A 63 -13.74 -7.86 6.52
CA ALA A 63 -12.99 -8.38 7.64
C ALA A 63 -12.71 -7.23 8.60
N GLU A 64 -13.30 -7.24 9.79
CA GLU A 64 -13.00 -6.27 10.86
C GLU A 64 -11.49 -6.04 10.92
N PRO A 65 -10.99 -4.78 10.93
CA PRO A 65 -9.58 -4.49 10.81
C PRO A 65 -8.85 -5.08 12.02
N THR A 66 -8.33 -6.30 11.88
CA THR A 66 -7.18 -6.72 12.66
C THR A 66 -6.12 -5.70 12.34
N THR A 67 -5.91 -4.77 13.27
CA THR A 67 -4.82 -3.81 13.28
C THR A 67 -3.55 -4.63 13.19
N THR A 68 -3.13 -4.93 11.97
CA THR A 68 -1.91 -5.64 11.70
C THR A 68 -0.85 -4.65 12.13
N ARG A 69 -0.30 -4.90 13.33
CA ARG A 69 0.72 -4.08 13.96
C ARG A 69 1.75 -3.76 12.89
N ARG A 70 1.79 -2.51 12.41
CA ARG A 70 2.76 -2.08 11.42
C ARG A 70 4.12 -2.42 12.01
N ARG A 71 4.91 -3.28 11.34
CA ARG A 71 6.28 -3.49 11.78
C ARG A 71 6.97 -2.14 11.76
N SER A 72 7.49 -1.72 12.91
CA SER A 72 8.32 -0.52 13.01
C SER A 72 9.46 -0.63 12.00
N THR A 73 9.63 0.39 11.18
CA THR A 73 10.77 0.47 10.27
C THR A 73 12.06 0.58 11.10
N ARG A 74 13.20 0.18 10.54
CA ARG A 74 14.50 0.30 11.24
C ARG A 74 14.79 1.74 11.67
N PHE A 75 14.37 2.70 10.84
CA PHE A 75 14.46 4.12 11.15
C PHE A 75 13.61 4.51 12.37
N HIS A 76 12.35 4.04 12.44
CA HIS A 76 11.50 4.28 13.61
C HIS A 76 12.12 3.69 14.88
N ALA A 77 12.69 2.48 14.80
CA ALA A 77 13.37 1.87 15.94
C ALA A 77 14.59 2.68 16.41
N LEU A 78 15.35 3.27 15.49
CA LEU A 78 16.46 4.16 15.83
C LEU A 78 15.97 5.44 16.52
N CYS A 79 14.95 6.11 15.97
CA CYS A 79 14.40 7.33 16.58
C CYS A 79 13.83 7.09 17.98
N THR A 80 13.21 5.93 18.25
CA THR A 80 12.70 5.58 19.58
C THR A 80 13.79 5.11 20.54
N ALA A 81 14.93 4.62 20.05
CA ALA A 81 16.05 4.20 20.89
C ALA A 81 16.92 5.39 21.34
N THR A 82 16.89 6.49 20.59
CA THR A 82 17.61 7.74 20.89
C THR A 82 16.77 8.78 21.64
N ALA A 83 15.50 8.48 21.93
CA ALA A 83 14.57 9.33 22.69
C ALA A 83 14.48 8.81 24.13
#